data_AF-A0A5N0IRD5-F1
#
_entry.id   AF-A0A5N0IRD5-F1
#
_cell.length_a   1.000
_cell.length_b   1.000
_cell.length_c   1.000
_cell.angle_alpha   90.00
_cell.angle_beta   90.00
_cell.angle_gamma   90.00
#
_symmetry.space_group_name_H-M   'P 1'
#
loop_
_entity.id
_entity.type
_entity.pdbx_description
1 polymer ?
#
loop_
_entity_poly.entity_id
_entity_poly.type
_entity_poly.pdbx_seq_one_letter_code
_entity_poly.pdbx_strand_id
1 'polypeptide(L)'
;MVATTGMGRSTARRMLTGPQLPDPASQVDKRRLRPRGFSDDARALLEHVWALMGMPCGKYLVVMLEQWLPLLAAAGDLDKPFATEAAVAELKTMSAATVDRYLKPARDRMRIKGISTTKPSPLLRNSITIRTCADEAPTIPGVIEADTVAHCGPSLIGEFARTLTMTDLVSGWTEN
;
A
#
# COMPACT_ATOMS: atom_id res chain seq x y z
N MET A 1 -23.74 12.17 25.10
CA MET A 1 -23.11 11.17 25.98
C MET A 1 -23.73 11.17 27.37
N VAL A 2 -23.75 12.28 28.13
CA VAL A 2 -24.41 12.33 29.45
C VAL A 2 -25.89 11.94 29.38
N ALA A 3 -26.63 12.43 28.38
CA ALA A 3 -28.07 12.15 28.22
C ALA A 3 -28.41 10.67 27.91
N THR A 4 -27.44 9.85 27.53
CA THR A 4 -27.67 8.45 27.12
C THR A 4 -27.12 7.45 28.13
N THR A 5 -26.05 7.83 28.85
CA THR A 5 -25.37 6.94 29.81
C THR A 5 -25.37 7.46 31.24
N GLY A 6 -25.87 8.68 31.48
CA GLY A 6 -25.79 9.36 32.78
C GLY A 6 -24.38 9.80 33.18
N MET A 7 -23.37 9.59 32.32
CA MET A 7 -21.95 9.78 32.68
C MET A 7 -21.32 10.99 32.00
N GLY A 8 -20.55 11.75 32.79
CA GLY A 8 -19.64 12.80 32.30
C GLY A 8 -18.53 12.23 31.39
N ARG A 9 -18.05 13.03 30.43
CA ARG A 9 -17.07 12.60 29.41
C ARG A 9 -15.77 12.05 30.02
N SER A 10 -15.28 12.65 31.09
CA SER A 10 -14.08 12.20 31.82
C SER A 10 -14.30 10.83 32.48
N THR A 11 -15.45 10.63 33.12
CA THR A 11 -15.85 9.36 33.73
C THR A 11 -16.02 8.25 32.69
N ALA A 12 -16.68 8.56 31.57
CA ALA A 12 -16.84 7.61 30.46
C ALA A 12 -15.48 7.20 29.86
N ARG A 13 -14.57 8.15 29.64
CA ARG A 13 -13.20 7.86 29.18
C ARG A 13 -12.46 6.98 30.19
N ARG A 14 -12.53 7.28 31.48
CA ARG A 14 -11.88 6.49 32.53
C ARG A 14 -12.42 5.05 32.61
N MET A 15 -13.72 4.84 32.40
CA MET A 15 -14.29 3.47 32.40
C MET A 15 -13.95 2.67 31.13
N LEU A 16 -13.72 3.34 30.00
CA LEU A 16 -13.34 2.69 28.74
C LEU A 16 -11.84 2.43 28.61
N THR A 17 -10.99 3.21 29.29
CA THR A 17 -9.52 3.18 29.11
C THR A 17 -8.72 2.98 30.40
N GLY A 18 -9.38 2.93 31.56
CA GLY A 18 -8.74 2.79 32.87
C GLY A 18 -8.42 1.34 33.26
N PRO A 19 -7.72 1.17 34.39
CA PRO A 19 -7.43 -0.15 34.97
C PRO A 19 -8.72 -0.95 35.23
N GLN A 20 -8.64 -2.27 35.16
CA GLN A 20 -9.77 -3.14 35.47
C GLN A 20 -10.28 -2.86 36.90
N LEU A 21 -11.55 -2.48 37.02
CA LEU A 21 -12.19 -2.33 38.33
C LEU A 21 -12.32 -3.71 38.99
N PRO A 22 -12.23 -3.80 40.34
CA PRO A 22 -12.31 -5.07 41.07
C PRO A 22 -13.63 -5.83 40.86
N ASP A 23 -14.68 -5.14 40.41
CA ASP A 23 -16.01 -5.71 40.18
C ASP A 23 -16.38 -5.72 38.67
N PRO A 24 -16.38 -6.90 38.02
CA PRO A 24 -16.68 -7.07 36.59
C PRO A 24 -18.08 -6.62 36.17
N ALA A 25 -19.01 -6.43 37.12
CA ALA A 25 -20.39 -6.03 36.83
C ALA A 25 -20.51 -4.59 36.31
N SER A 26 -19.56 -3.72 36.66
CA SER A 26 -19.56 -2.30 36.26
C SER A 26 -18.85 -2.02 34.93
N GLN A 27 -18.17 -3.01 34.36
CA GLN A 27 -17.39 -2.86 33.13
C GLN A 27 -18.27 -3.10 31.89
N VAL A 28 -18.68 -2.01 31.24
CA VAL A 28 -19.54 -2.03 30.04
C VAL A 28 -18.82 -2.64 28.83
N ASP A 29 -17.51 -2.41 28.68
CA ASP A 29 -16.69 -2.98 27.61
C ASP A 29 -15.76 -4.08 28.13
N LYS A 30 -16.08 -5.34 27.80
CA LYS A 30 -15.33 -6.54 28.16
C LYS A 30 -14.28 -6.93 27.11
N ARG A 31 -14.10 -6.15 26.04
CA ARG A 31 -13.12 -6.47 24.99
C ARG A 31 -11.72 -6.36 25.58
N ARG A 32 -11.00 -7.49 25.65
CA ARG A 32 -9.55 -7.46 25.85
C ARG A 32 -8.89 -7.06 24.54
N LEU A 33 -8.20 -5.93 24.53
CA LEU A 33 -7.25 -5.62 23.46
C LEU A 33 -6.19 -6.73 23.49
N ARG A 34 -6.14 -7.54 22.45
CA ARG A 34 -5.09 -8.54 22.30
C ARG A 34 -3.76 -7.81 22.27
N PRO A 35 -2.77 -8.20 23.10
CA PRO A 35 -1.43 -7.62 23.04
C PRO A 35 -0.93 -7.69 21.60
N ARG A 36 -0.46 -6.56 21.08
CA ARG A 36 0.16 -6.56 19.76
C ARG A 36 1.51 -7.25 19.91
N GLY A 37 1.82 -8.19 19.02
CA GLY A 37 3.08 -8.95 19.09
C GLY A 37 4.33 -8.11 18.79
N PHE A 38 4.15 -6.89 18.28
CA PHE A 38 5.21 -5.97 17.90
C PHE A 38 4.83 -4.55 18.32
N SER A 39 5.84 -3.81 18.80
CA SER A 39 5.75 -2.45 19.29
C SER A 39 5.26 -1.46 18.22
N ASP A 40 4.85 -0.29 18.67
CA ASP A 40 4.43 0.78 17.75
C ASP A 40 5.64 1.31 16.95
N ASP A 41 6.81 1.38 17.59
CA ASP A 41 8.08 1.77 16.98
C ASP A 41 8.52 0.81 15.88
N ALA A 42 8.47 -0.51 16.10
CA ALA A 42 8.83 -1.50 15.07
C ALA A 42 7.90 -1.43 13.86
N ARG A 43 6.62 -1.07 14.04
CA ARG A 43 5.69 -0.89 12.92
C ARG A 43 5.94 0.41 12.16
N ALA A 44 6.28 1.49 12.87
CA ALA A 44 6.69 2.74 12.24
C ALA A 44 7.99 2.56 11.44
N LEU A 45 8.96 1.86 12.02
CA LEU A 45 10.20 1.46 11.36
C LEU A 45 9.93 0.58 10.14
N LEU A 46 9.03 -0.40 10.25
CA LEU A 46 8.63 -1.26 9.13
C LEU A 46 8.09 -0.44 7.95
N GLU A 47 7.16 0.50 8.20
CA GLU A 47 6.57 1.32 7.14
C GLU A 47 7.62 2.22 6.47
N HIS A 48 8.54 2.80 7.27
CA HIS A 48 9.64 3.64 6.78
C HIS A 48 10.63 2.86 5.91
N VAL A 49 11.14 1.72 6.39
CA VAL A 49 12.07 0.86 5.65
C VAL A 49 11.41 0.33 4.38
N TRP A 50 10.15 -0.12 4.46
CA TRP A 50 9.40 -0.60 3.30
C TRP A 50 9.28 0.46 2.20
N ALA A 51 9.04 1.72 2.56
CA ALA A 51 8.97 2.83 1.61
C ALA A 51 10.34 3.07 0.93
N LEU A 52 11.43 3.10 1.70
CA LEU A 52 12.79 3.27 1.20
C LEU A 52 13.23 2.14 0.26
N MET A 53 12.72 0.92 0.49
CA MET A 53 12.98 -0.26 -0.34
C MET A 53 12.18 -0.28 -1.66
N GLY A 54 11.38 0.74 -1.97
CA GLY A 54 10.53 0.74 -3.16
C GLY A 54 9.28 -0.14 -3.01
N MET A 55 8.80 -0.31 -1.78
CA MET A 55 7.53 -0.97 -1.46
C MET A 55 7.39 -2.46 -1.87
N PRO A 56 8.41 -3.33 -1.64
CA PRO A 56 8.33 -4.74 -2.01
C PRO A 56 7.21 -5.51 -1.26
N CYS A 57 6.90 -6.73 -1.71
CA CYS A 57 6.05 -7.63 -0.93
C CYS A 57 6.81 -8.16 0.31
N GLY A 58 6.09 -8.61 1.34
CA GLY A 58 6.71 -9.03 2.60
C GLY A 58 7.75 -10.14 2.45
N LYS A 59 7.58 -11.04 1.48
CA LYS A 59 8.56 -12.10 1.18
C LYS A 59 9.91 -11.54 0.73
N TYR A 60 9.91 -10.57 -0.18
CA TYR A 60 11.14 -9.91 -0.63
C TYR A 60 11.74 -9.03 0.46
N LEU A 61 10.89 -8.28 1.17
CA LEU A 61 11.32 -7.40 2.25
C LEU A 61 12.14 -8.18 3.29
N VAL A 62 11.58 -9.27 3.83
CA VAL A 62 12.23 -10.04 4.91
C VAL A 62 13.58 -10.62 4.46
N VAL A 63 13.69 -11.10 3.21
CA VAL A 63 14.95 -11.60 2.66
C VAL A 63 16.02 -10.51 2.55
N MET A 64 15.61 -9.28 2.23
CA MET A 64 16.52 -8.17 1.97
C MET A 64 16.87 -7.35 3.22
N LEU A 65 16.16 -7.51 4.34
CA LEU A 65 16.34 -6.71 5.55
C LEU A 65 17.78 -6.70 6.07
N GLU A 66 18.46 -7.86 6.06
CA GLU A 66 19.83 -7.97 6.58
C GLU A 66 20.82 -7.11 5.79
N GLN A 67 20.64 -7.01 4.47
CA GLN A 67 21.47 -6.17 3.61
C GLN A 67 21.08 -4.69 3.71
N TRP A 68 19.79 -4.38 3.82
CA TRP A 68 19.31 -3.00 3.75
C TRP A 68 19.48 -2.22 5.05
N LEU A 69 19.20 -2.84 6.22
CA LEU A 69 19.23 -2.10 7.48
C LEU A 69 20.59 -1.44 7.79
N PRO A 70 21.75 -2.10 7.56
CA PRO A 70 23.05 -1.44 7.75
C PRO A 70 23.29 -0.27 6.80
N LEU A 71 22.85 -0.39 5.53
CA LEU A 71 23.00 0.67 4.53
C LEU A 71 22.16 1.89 4.88
N LEU A 72 20.90 1.67 5.26
CA LEU A 72 19.99 2.73 5.71
C LEU A 72 20.49 3.40 6.99
N ALA A 73 21.06 2.64 7.93
CA ALA A 73 21.68 3.18 9.13
C ALA A 73 22.89 4.06 8.78
N ALA A 74 23.80 3.57 7.94
CA ALA A 74 24.99 4.32 7.53
C ALA A 74 24.67 5.60 6.74
N ALA A 75 23.55 5.61 6.01
CA ALA A 75 23.05 6.78 5.29
C ALA A 75 22.33 7.79 6.20
N GLY A 76 22.07 7.46 7.48
CA GLY A 76 21.30 8.30 8.40
C GLY A 76 19.78 8.23 8.20
N ASP A 77 19.30 7.34 7.32
CA ASP A 77 17.86 7.17 7.07
C ASP A 77 17.10 6.63 8.30
N LEU A 78 17.83 5.98 9.21
CA LEU A 78 17.32 5.45 10.48
C LEU A 78 17.49 6.42 11.66
N ASP A 79 17.93 7.67 11.46
CA ASP A 79 18.01 8.68 12.52
C ASP A 79 16.61 9.22 12.88
N LYS A 80 15.78 8.33 13.43
CA LYS A 80 14.37 8.55 13.76
C LYS A 80 14.09 8.09 15.18
N PRO A 81 13.20 8.79 15.92
CA PRO A 81 12.86 8.41 17.30
C PRO A 81 12.33 6.98 17.45
N PHE A 82 11.66 6.45 16.43
CA PHE A 82 11.09 5.10 16.42
C PHE A 82 12.08 4.01 16.00
N ALA A 83 13.27 4.36 15.49
CA ALA A 83 14.26 3.42 15.00
C ALA A 83 15.20 2.95 16.12
N THR A 84 14.63 2.51 17.24
CA THR A 84 15.39 2.01 18.39
C THR A 84 16.02 0.65 18.11
N GLU A 85 17.06 0.28 18.86
CA GLU A 85 17.66 -1.06 18.76
C GLU A 85 16.62 -2.17 18.98
N ALA A 86 15.67 -1.96 19.90
CA ALA A 86 14.56 -2.87 20.15
C ALA A 86 13.62 -2.97 18.92
N ALA A 87 13.29 -1.84 18.28
CA ALA A 87 12.46 -1.84 17.08
C ALA A 87 13.14 -2.54 15.89
N VAL A 88 14.46 -2.37 15.73
CA VAL A 88 15.26 -3.07 14.72
C VAL A 88 15.28 -4.58 14.99
N ALA A 89 15.48 -4.98 16.24
CA ALA A 89 15.45 -6.40 16.62
C ALA A 89 14.08 -7.03 16.37
N GLU A 90 13.00 -6.34 16.75
CA GLU A 90 11.63 -6.74 16.47
C GLU A 90 11.38 -6.90 14.96
N LEU A 91 11.76 -5.91 14.16
CA LEU A 91 11.58 -5.93 12.69
C LEU A 91 12.24 -7.16 12.06
N LYS A 92 13.46 -7.52 12.49
CA LYS A 92 14.19 -8.71 11.99
C LYS A 92 13.49 -10.04 12.30
N THR A 93 12.64 -10.07 13.33
CA THR A 93 11.89 -11.29 13.71
C THR A 93 10.52 -11.40 13.04
N MET A 94 10.07 -10.37 12.33
CA MET A 94 8.77 -10.40 11.66
C MET A 94 8.75 -11.40 10.50
N SER A 95 7.77 -12.30 10.51
CA SER A 95 7.50 -13.15 9.35
C SER A 95 6.94 -12.35 8.18
N ALA A 96 7.14 -12.82 6.94
CA ALA A 96 6.60 -12.17 5.75
C ALA A 96 5.08 -11.93 5.82
N ALA A 97 4.32 -12.89 6.37
CA ALA A 97 2.88 -12.74 6.58
C ALA A 97 2.52 -11.63 7.59
N THR A 98 3.36 -11.46 8.63
CA THR A 98 3.18 -10.40 9.62
C THR A 98 3.49 -9.04 9.03
N VAL A 99 4.58 -8.94 8.26
CA VAL A 99 4.94 -7.74 7.48
C VAL A 99 3.78 -7.32 6.59
N ASP A 100 3.24 -8.23 5.76
CA ASP A 100 2.15 -7.91 4.85
C ASP A 100 0.88 -7.47 5.59
N ARG A 101 0.57 -8.10 6.74
CA ARG A 101 -0.57 -7.71 7.58
C ARG A 101 -0.41 -6.30 8.14
N TYR A 102 0.78 -5.94 8.63
CA TYR A 102 1.03 -4.61 9.19
C TYR A 102 1.14 -3.52 8.14
N LEU A 103 1.64 -3.85 6.95
CA LEU A 103 1.71 -2.92 5.82
C LEU A 103 0.37 -2.71 5.12
N LYS A 104 -0.63 -3.58 5.33
CA LYS A 104 -1.93 -3.48 4.67
C LYS A 104 -2.54 -2.07 4.76
N PRO A 105 -2.61 -1.41 5.95
CA PRO A 105 -3.17 -0.06 6.03
C PRO A 105 -2.35 0.98 5.23
N ALA A 106 -1.01 0.86 5.20
CA ALA A 106 -0.15 1.73 4.42
C ALA A 106 -0.39 1.55 2.91
N ARG A 107 -0.43 0.29 2.46
CA ARG A 107 -0.79 -0.07 1.07
C ARG A 107 -2.17 0.45 0.69
N ASP A 108 -3.17 0.31 1.56
CA ASP A 108 -4.53 0.80 1.31
C ASP A 108 -4.57 2.33 1.16
N ARG A 109 -3.78 3.08 1.95
CA ARG A 109 -3.66 4.55 1.83
C ARG A 109 -3.00 4.98 0.52
N MET A 110 -1.99 4.23 0.08
CA MET A 110 -1.23 4.51 -1.15
C MET A 110 -1.88 3.96 -2.41
N ARG A 111 -2.94 3.15 -2.28
CA ARG A 111 -3.60 2.52 -3.42
C ARG A 111 -4.15 3.59 -4.37
N ILE A 112 -3.48 3.74 -5.51
CA ILE A 112 -3.98 4.54 -6.62
C ILE A 112 -5.28 3.89 -7.08
N LYS A 113 -6.39 4.63 -6.97
CA LYS A 113 -7.64 4.22 -7.60
C LYS A 113 -7.42 4.41 -9.09
N GLY A 114 -7.26 3.33 -9.85
CA GLY A 114 -7.18 3.41 -11.30
C GLY A 114 -8.41 4.12 -11.82
N ILE A 115 -8.25 5.34 -12.35
CA ILE A 115 -9.32 6.06 -13.01
C ILE A 115 -9.07 5.93 -14.50
N SER A 116 -9.95 5.19 -15.17
CA SER A 116 -9.91 5.12 -16.63
C SER A 116 -10.43 6.43 -17.20
N THR A 117 -9.66 7.06 -18.09
CA THR A 117 -10.16 8.19 -18.90
C THR A 117 -11.09 7.71 -20.02
N THR A 118 -11.07 6.41 -20.34
CA THR A 118 -11.90 5.82 -21.39
C THR A 118 -13.04 5.03 -20.77
N LYS A 119 -14.21 5.12 -21.39
CA LYS A 119 -15.33 4.20 -21.14
C LYS A 119 -15.46 3.29 -22.36
N PRO A 120 -15.49 1.96 -22.19
CA PRO A 120 -15.65 1.07 -23.32
C PRO A 120 -16.99 1.36 -24.01
N SER A 121 -16.93 1.74 -25.30
CA SER A 121 -18.13 1.96 -26.11
C SER A 121 -18.73 0.60 -26.49
N PRO A 122 -20.02 0.35 -26.22
CA PRO A 122 -20.70 -0.86 -26.67
C PRO A 122 -20.65 -1.04 -28.19
N LEU A 123 -20.62 0.07 -28.94
CA LEU A 123 -20.62 0.06 -30.41
C LEU A 123 -19.26 -0.33 -31.00
N LEU A 124 -18.16 0.07 -30.35
CA LEU A 124 -16.80 -0.16 -30.87
C LEU A 124 -16.20 -1.51 -30.44
N ARG A 125 -16.75 -2.12 -29.37
CA ARG A 125 -16.25 -3.41 -28.85
C ARG A 125 -16.28 -4.54 -29.91
N ASN A 126 -17.21 -4.46 -30.86
CA ASN A 126 -17.35 -5.46 -31.93
C ASN A 126 -16.80 -4.99 -33.28
N SER A 127 -16.45 -3.71 -33.44
CA SER A 127 -15.93 -3.18 -34.71
C SER A 127 -14.41 -3.24 -34.80
N ILE A 128 -13.71 -3.38 -33.68
CA ILE A 128 -12.27 -3.54 -33.60
C ILE A 128 -11.97 -4.97 -33.15
N THR A 129 -11.49 -5.80 -34.07
CA THR A 129 -11.11 -7.18 -33.75
C THR A 129 -9.92 -7.17 -32.80
N ILE A 130 -10.11 -7.73 -31.60
CA ILE A 130 -9.02 -7.94 -30.65
C ILE A 130 -8.21 -9.13 -31.15
N ARG A 131 -6.95 -8.89 -31.53
CA ARG A 131 -6.02 -9.98 -31.85
C ARG A 131 -5.49 -10.58 -30.55
N THR A 132 -5.37 -11.89 -30.52
CA THR A 132 -4.88 -12.69 -29.41
C THR A 132 -3.57 -13.37 -29.82
N CYS A 133 -2.89 -14.00 -28.86
CA CYS A 133 -1.66 -14.76 -29.12
C CYS A 133 -1.87 -15.98 -30.05
N ALA A 134 -3.12 -16.36 -30.34
CA ALA A 134 -3.44 -17.44 -31.29
C ALA A 134 -3.55 -16.95 -32.75
N ASP A 135 -3.63 -15.64 -32.98
CA ASP A 135 -3.74 -15.07 -34.32
C ASP A 135 -2.37 -14.98 -35.00
N GLU A 136 -2.38 -15.05 -36.34
CA GLU A 136 -1.15 -14.94 -37.13
C GLU A 136 -0.50 -13.56 -36.96
N ALA A 137 0.76 -13.56 -36.49
CA ALA A 137 1.53 -12.35 -36.27
C ALA A 137 1.79 -11.62 -37.60
N PRO A 138 1.74 -10.27 -37.62
CA PRO A 138 2.13 -9.52 -38.81
C PRO A 138 3.59 -9.81 -39.16
N THR A 139 3.89 -9.93 -40.46
CA THR A 139 5.23 -10.23 -40.96
C THR A 139 5.88 -9.06 -41.70
N ILE A 140 5.13 -7.98 -41.92
CA ILE A 140 5.55 -6.78 -42.64
C ILE A 140 5.43 -5.57 -41.70
N PRO A 141 6.47 -4.72 -41.56
CA PRO A 141 6.39 -3.48 -40.79
C PRO A 141 5.26 -2.56 -41.26
N GLY A 142 4.71 -1.79 -40.33
CA GLY A 142 3.57 -0.88 -40.52
C GLY A 142 2.35 -1.23 -39.66
N VAL A 143 2.40 -2.32 -38.88
CA VAL A 143 1.33 -2.70 -37.96
C VAL A 143 1.68 -2.20 -36.57
N ILE A 144 0.98 -1.15 -36.13
CA ILE A 144 1.29 -0.45 -34.88
C ILE A 144 0.25 -0.77 -33.81
N GLU A 145 0.71 -1.15 -32.63
CA GLU A 145 -0.07 -1.10 -31.40
C GLU A 145 0.21 0.23 -30.69
N ALA A 146 -0.85 0.94 -30.31
CA ALA A 146 -0.75 2.25 -29.68
C ALA A 146 -1.56 2.28 -28.39
N ASP A 147 -0.97 2.83 -27.32
CA ASP A 147 -1.64 3.05 -26.04
C ASP A 147 -1.40 4.49 -25.55
N THR A 148 -2.30 5.00 -24.71
CA THR A 148 -2.15 6.33 -24.09
C THR A 148 -2.15 6.24 -22.58
N VAL A 149 -1.17 6.88 -21.95
CA VAL A 149 -1.11 7.04 -20.50
C VAL A 149 -1.48 8.47 -20.13
N ALA A 150 -2.52 8.62 -19.32
CA ALA A 150 -2.89 9.88 -18.70
C ALA A 150 -2.10 10.08 -17.40
N HIS A 151 -1.30 11.15 -17.32
CA HIS A 151 -0.51 11.49 -16.13
C HIS A 151 -1.34 12.28 -15.11
N CYS A 152 -2.53 11.76 -14.78
CA CYS A 152 -3.53 12.44 -13.97
C CYS A 152 -3.45 12.12 -12.46
N GLY A 153 -2.58 11.20 -12.06
CA GLY A 153 -2.53 10.72 -10.68
C GLY A 153 -3.90 10.17 -10.23
N PRO A 154 -4.38 10.52 -9.02
CA PRO A 154 -5.62 9.97 -8.45
C PRO A 154 -6.90 10.74 -8.86
N SER A 155 -6.84 11.70 -9.79
CA SER A 155 -7.99 12.53 -10.16
C SER A 155 -7.98 12.88 -11.64
N LEU A 156 -9.14 12.85 -12.30
CA LEU A 156 -9.30 13.34 -13.68
C LEU A 156 -9.69 14.83 -13.76
N ILE A 157 -9.66 15.54 -12.63
CA ILE A 157 -9.99 16.96 -12.58
C ILE A 157 -8.76 17.77 -13.00
N GLY A 158 -8.93 18.62 -14.02
CA GLY A 158 -7.90 19.54 -14.49
C GLY A 158 -7.19 19.06 -15.77
N GLU A 159 -6.10 19.73 -16.12
CA GLU A 159 -5.24 19.39 -17.26
C GLU A 159 -4.06 18.53 -16.81
N PHE A 160 -3.68 17.57 -17.64
CA PHE A 160 -2.55 16.69 -17.39
C PHE A 160 -1.93 16.22 -18.71
N ALA A 161 -0.63 15.93 -18.67
CA ALA A 161 0.08 15.38 -19.82
C ALA A 161 -0.48 14.01 -20.21
N ARG A 162 -0.40 13.70 -21.49
CA ARG A 162 -0.71 12.37 -22.03
C ARG A 162 0.48 11.92 -22.85
N THR A 163 0.97 10.72 -22.57
CA THR A 163 1.98 10.06 -23.41
C THR A 163 1.26 9.11 -24.35
N LEU A 164 1.66 9.10 -25.63
CA LEU A 164 1.20 8.14 -26.62
C LEU A 164 2.38 7.22 -26.92
N THR A 165 2.27 5.96 -26.53
CA THR A 165 3.27 4.95 -26.87
C THR A 165 2.80 4.22 -28.11
N MET A 166 3.62 4.20 -29.16
CA MET A 166 3.38 3.45 -30.40
C MET A 166 4.49 2.44 -30.59
N THR A 167 4.13 1.18 -30.84
CA THR A 167 5.07 0.09 -31.13
C THR A 167 4.70 -0.59 -32.43
N ASP A 168 5.64 -0.64 -33.38
CA ASP A 168 5.51 -1.47 -34.57
C ASP A 168 5.77 -2.94 -34.20
N LEU A 169 4.78 -3.80 -34.41
CA LEU A 169 4.79 -5.19 -33.96
C LEU A 169 5.84 -6.07 -34.65
N VAL A 170 6.34 -5.66 -35.81
CA VAL A 170 7.27 -6.47 -36.62
C VAL A 170 8.71 -6.07 -36.38
N SER A 171 9.00 -4.77 -36.43
CA SER A 171 10.34 -4.23 -36.20
C SER A 171 10.70 -4.09 -34.73
N GLY A 172 9.70 -4.05 -33.83
CA GLY A 172 9.89 -3.77 -32.41
C GLY A 172 10.28 -2.33 -32.11
N TRP A 173 10.19 -1.43 -33.09
CA TRP A 173 10.45 -0.01 -32.89
C TRP A 173 9.34 0.60 -32.02
N THR A 174 9.73 1.38 -31.01
CA THR A 174 8.83 2.04 -30.06
C THR A 174 9.15 3.53 -29.95
N GLU A 175 8.12 4.36 -30.00
CA GLU A 175 8.18 5.82 -29.78
C GLU A 175 7.14 6.25 -28.72
N ASN A 176 7.46 7.29 -27.92
CA ASN A 176 6.67 7.80 -26.80
C ASN A 176 6.43 9.31 -26.92
#